data_AF-A0A437C130-F1
#
_entry.id   AF-A0A437C130-F1
#
_cell.length_a   1.000
_cell.length_b   1.000
_cell.length_c   1.000
_cell.angle_alpha   90.00
_cell.angle_beta   90.00
_cell.angle_gamma   90.00
#
_symmetry.space_group_name_H-M   'P 1'
#
loop_
_entity.id
_entity.type
_entity.pdbx_description
1 polymer ?
#
loop_
_entity_poly.entity_id
_entity_poly.type
_entity_poly.pdbx_seq_one_letter_code
_entity_poly.pdbx_strand_id
1 'polypeptide(L)'
;MDREEEEEDLTVKRSQREADVFTSVCCLGCLSRINLLVAVCVGMYARWEVTGEPMILVIFILGLFVLGIASILHYYFAMEKASVSLFHLWFGFLLGLLCFLNTPALSTNVKELVANYLLIASAAMKAVLAVTERICSTFHHKPTLLTPVEWLELLGFAIASTTRLFHESVAIIGLVVALGALIVDLRMKSLLSLLNLIAFALVTSLVFFHALGFPTNPFALSCYLCRLLCEPLLDLYFNGLGPAERWMSVFSLGKVWRRLSMIPLCLLELAFFVFAALKLGHLDQWYLVIPGFCIFGLFWAICHIILLITVWGFHTKLSECQKAWRVHRTRSQSLEQVMASRGIRHFCLISERLVFFSLLSTVILGAVSWQASNGLFLSALLIVLPLESLAHSLFHELGSCLGGTCVGYALVIPTSYSSSGGQPTHLPPQYVQEMNLRSTGMLNNIQRLFSHHMIQTFGCDYSTSGVNLEAVQNKLRTFLELRTADGPRHDTYLVYYSGHAHKNSGAWALAEGQTFHLAQY
;
A
#
# COMPACT_ATOMS: atom_id res chain seq x y z
N MET A 1 -4.37 -15.87 53.29
CA MET A 1 -5.76 -16.32 53.39
C MET A 1 -6.72 -15.28 52.83
N ASP A 2 -7.14 -14.23 53.55
CA ASP A 2 -8.17 -13.29 53.01
C ASP A 2 -7.78 -12.56 51.71
N ARG A 3 -6.47 -12.33 51.51
CA ARG A 3 -5.95 -11.66 50.30
C ARG A 3 -5.80 -12.59 49.08
N GLU A 4 -5.68 -13.89 49.34
CA GLU A 4 -5.57 -14.91 48.27
C GLU A 4 -6.97 -15.32 47.80
N GLU A 5 -7.96 -15.39 48.70
CA GLU A 5 -9.37 -15.65 48.34
C GLU A 5 -9.98 -14.48 47.54
N GLU A 6 -9.62 -13.23 47.82
CA GLU A 6 -10.05 -12.08 47.00
C GLU A 6 -9.45 -12.09 45.58
N GLU A 7 -8.17 -12.46 45.44
CA GLU A 7 -7.53 -12.58 44.11
C GLU A 7 -8.10 -13.77 43.32
N GLU A 8 -8.42 -14.88 43.98
CA GLU A 8 -9.04 -16.04 43.36
C GLU A 8 -10.49 -15.74 42.92
N ASP A 9 -11.29 -15.04 43.74
CA ASP A 9 -12.66 -14.64 43.36
C ASP A 9 -12.67 -13.56 42.24
N LEU A 10 -11.68 -12.66 42.21
CA LEU A 10 -11.49 -11.69 41.13
C LEU A 10 -11.09 -12.36 39.81
N THR A 11 -10.24 -13.39 39.84
CA THR A 11 -9.84 -14.14 38.64
C THR A 11 -10.97 -15.02 38.10
N VAL A 12 -11.75 -15.64 38.99
CA VAL A 12 -12.96 -16.40 38.61
C VAL A 12 -14.04 -15.48 38.02
N LYS A 13 -14.33 -14.33 38.63
CA LYS A 13 -15.29 -13.34 38.07
C LYS A 13 -14.85 -12.78 36.73
N ARG A 14 -13.54 -12.57 36.55
CA ARG A 14 -12.97 -12.10 35.27
C ARG A 14 -13.11 -13.15 34.18
N SER A 15 -12.79 -14.41 34.45
CA SER A 15 -12.93 -15.51 33.49
C SER A 15 -14.39 -15.79 33.12
N GLN A 16 -15.33 -15.71 34.07
CA GLN A 16 -16.77 -15.82 33.79
C GLN A 16 -17.27 -14.67 32.90
N ARG A 17 -16.85 -13.44 33.21
CA ARG A 17 -17.19 -12.26 32.39
C ARG A 17 -16.64 -12.35 30.97
N GLU A 18 -15.43 -12.88 30.80
CA GLU A 18 -14.82 -13.11 29.48
C GLU A 18 -15.59 -14.17 28.68
N ALA A 19 -16.04 -15.26 29.32
CA ALA A 19 -16.86 -16.29 28.70
C ALA A 19 -18.26 -15.79 28.28
N ASP A 20 -18.92 -14.98 29.13
CA ASP A 20 -20.23 -14.39 28.83
C ASP A 20 -20.14 -13.40 27.66
N VAL A 21 -19.10 -12.57 27.63
CA VAL A 21 -18.85 -11.63 26.54
C VAL A 21 -18.58 -12.39 25.24
N PHE A 22 -17.74 -13.43 25.26
CA PHE A 22 -17.44 -14.24 24.07
C PHE A 22 -18.70 -14.92 23.51
N THR A 23 -19.56 -15.46 24.38
CA THR A 23 -20.80 -16.13 23.98
C THR A 23 -21.80 -15.14 23.38
N SER A 24 -21.92 -13.94 23.98
CA SER A 24 -22.76 -12.85 23.47
C SER A 24 -22.28 -12.34 22.10
N VAL A 25 -20.96 -12.15 21.94
CA VAL A 25 -20.31 -11.75 20.68
C VAL A 25 -20.57 -12.79 19.59
N CYS A 26 -20.41 -14.09 19.89
CA CYS A 26 -20.74 -15.17 18.96
C CYS A 26 -22.22 -15.16 18.54
N CYS A 27 -23.13 -14.97 19.50
CA CYS A 27 -24.57 -14.90 19.24
C CYS A 27 -24.95 -13.73 18.32
N LEU A 28 -24.38 -12.54 18.56
CA LEU A 28 -24.60 -11.35 17.73
C LEU A 28 -24.11 -11.57 16.28
N GLY A 29 -22.97 -12.24 16.11
CA GLY A 29 -22.45 -12.62 14.80
C GLY A 29 -23.37 -13.57 14.03
N CYS A 30 -23.87 -14.62 14.70
CA CYS A 30 -24.85 -15.54 14.12
C CYS A 30 -26.15 -14.81 13.75
N LEU A 31 -26.67 -13.98 14.65
CA LEU A 31 -27.92 -13.25 14.44
C LEU A 31 -27.79 -12.25 13.27
N SER A 32 -26.67 -11.55 13.13
CA SER A 32 -26.40 -10.69 11.97
C SER A 32 -26.46 -11.45 10.64
N ARG A 33 -25.89 -12.66 10.58
CA ARG A 33 -25.87 -13.51 9.37
C ARG A 33 -27.24 -14.09 9.04
N ILE A 34 -27.98 -14.57 10.04
CA ILE A 34 -29.36 -15.06 9.85
C ILE A 34 -30.25 -13.91 9.38
N ASN A 35 -30.13 -12.75 10.01
CA ASN A 35 -30.90 -11.57 9.62
C ASN A 35 -30.59 -11.15 8.17
N LEU A 36 -29.32 -11.21 7.73
CA LEU A 36 -28.96 -10.96 6.34
C LEU A 36 -29.64 -11.96 5.40
N LEU A 37 -29.61 -13.25 5.73
CA LEU A 37 -30.24 -14.30 4.93
C LEU A 37 -31.74 -14.06 4.76
N VAL A 38 -32.43 -13.76 5.85
CA VAL A 38 -33.88 -13.45 5.82
C VAL A 38 -34.14 -12.21 4.98
N ALA A 39 -33.38 -11.13 5.19
CA ALA A 39 -33.50 -9.89 4.41
C ALA A 39 -33.37 -10.15 2.91
N VAL A 40 -32.37 -10.94 2.53
CA VAL A 40 -32.09 -11.26 1.14
C VAL A 40 -33.20 -12.12 0.52
N CYS A 41 -33.65 -13.17 1.22
CA CYS A 41 -34.74 -14.02 0.74
C CYS A 41 -36.04 -13.23 0.55
N VAL A 42 -36.42 -12.39 1.53
CA VAL A 42 -37.63 -11.56 1.45
C VAL A 42 -37.52 -10.54 0.30
N GLY A 43 -36.36 -9.88 0.14
CA GLY A 43 -36.14 -8.91 -0.92
C GLY A 43 -36.17 -9.54 -2.33
N MET A 44 -35.61 -10.73 -2.50
CA MET A 44 -35.66 -11.46 -3.77
C MET A 44 -37.08 -11.95 -4.08
N TYR A 45 -37.81 -12.43 -3.07
CA TYR A 45 -39.20 -12.84 -3.20
C TYR A 45 -40.13 -11.67 -3.58
N ALA A 46 -39.96 -10.50 -2.95
CA ALA A 46 -40.72 -9.29 -3.28
C ALA A 46 -40.50 -8.87 -4.74
N ARG A 47 -39.26 -8.96 -5.24
CA ARG A 47 -38.94 -8.68 -6.66
C ARG A 47 -39.60 -9.67 -7.60
N TRP A 48 -39.54 -10.96 -7.30
CA TRP A 48 -40.18 -11.99 -8.12
C TRP A 48 -41.71 -11.79 -8.20
N GLU A 49 -42.36 -11.52 -7.06
CA GLU A 49 -43.80 -11.30 -7.00
C GLU A 49 -44.25 -10.09 -7.82
N VAL A 50 -43.48 -9.00 -7.80
CA VAL A 50 -43.82 -7.75 -8.52
C VAL A 50 -43.48 -7.83 -10.01
N THR A 51 -42.33 -8.40 -10.37
CA THR A 51 -41.84 -8.42 -11.76
C THR A 51 -42.36 -9.62 -12.56
N GLY A 52 -42.71 -10.71 -11.88
CA GLY A 52 -43.10 -11.97 -12.53
C GLY A 52 -41.96 -12.63 -13.33
N GLU A 53 -40.72 -12.16 -13.21
CA GLU A 53 -39.61 -12.66 -14.02
C GLU A 53 -39.19 -14.08 -13.59
N PRO A 54 -39.26 -15.09 -14.48
CA PRO A 54 -38.92 -16.46 -14.14
C PRO A 54 -37.43 -16.62 -13.80
N MET A 55 -36.56 -15.74 -14.30
CA MET A 55 -35.12 -15.74 -14.02
C MET A 55 -34.84 -15.58 -12.53
N ILE A 56 -35.62 -14.78 -11.80
CA ILE A 56 -35.44 -14.59 -10.35
C ILE A 56 -35.73 -15.90 -9.60
N LEU A 57 -36.76 -16.63 -10.02
CA LEU A 57 -37.09 -17.95 -9.46
C LEU A 57 -36.00 -18.98 -9.73
N VAL A 58 -35.45 -19.00 -10.96
CA VAL A 58 -34.32 -19.88 -11.32
C VAL A 58 -33.10 -19.58 -10.45
N ILE A 59 -32.78 -18.31 -10.24
CA ILE A 59 -31.69 -17.89 -9.35
C ILE A 59 -31.94 -18.36 -7.91
N PHE A 60 -33.18 -18.26 -7.43
CA PHE A 60 -33.53 -18.70 -6.08
C PHE A 60 -33.37 -20.23 -5.91
N ILE A 61 -33.82 -21.02 -6.90
CA ILE A 61 -33.64 -22.48 -6.91
C ILE A 61 -32.15 -22.84 -6.96
N LEU A 62 -31.36 -22.16 -7.81
CA LEU A 62 -29.92 -22.34 -7.85
C LEU A 62 -29.26 -22.01 -6.50
N GLY A 63 -29.76 -20.99 -5.80
CA GLY A 63 -29.29 -20.65 -4.47
C GLY A 63 -29.53 -21.72 -3.42
N LEU A 64 -30.71 -22.35 -3.44
CA LEU A 64 -31.00 -23.49 -2.57
C LEU A 64 -30.07 -24.66 -2.88
N PHE A 65 -29.75 -24.89 -4.16
CA PHE A 65 -28.80 -25.91 -4.56
C PHE A 65 -27.37 -25.61 -4.07
N VAL A 66 -26.90 -24.36 -4.22
CA VAL A 66 -25.59 -23.91 -3.71
C VAL A 66 -25.53 -24.06 -2.19
N LEU A 67 -26.58 -23.68 -1.48
CA LEU A 67 -26.66 -23.84 -0.02
C LEU A 67 -26.64 -25.31 0.37
N GLY A 68 -27.37 -26.17 -0.35
CA GLY A 68 -27.36 -27.62 -0.15
C GLY A 68 -25.97 -28.23 -0.35
N ILE A 69 -25.26 -27.85 -1.42
CA ILE A 69 -23.86 -28.27 -1.64
C ILE A 69 -22.97 -27.76 -0.50
N ALA A 70 -23.10 -26.51 -0.08
CA ALA A 70 -22.32 -25.96 1.01
C ALA A 70 -22.56 -26.74 2.31
N SER A 71 -23.81 -27.10 2.62
CA SER A 71 -24.14 -27.96 3.77
C SER A 71 -23.54 -29.35 3.65
N ILE A 72 -23.60 -29.98 2.47
CA ILE A 72 -23.00 -31.30 2.23
C ILE A 72 -21.48 -31.25 2.43
N LEU A 73 -20.81 -30.25 1.85
CA LEU A 73 -19.37 -30.06 2.01
C LEU A 73 -18.97 -29.85 3.47
N HIS A 74 -19.80 -29.14 4.25
CA HIS A 74 -19.55 -28.90 5.66
C HIS A 74 -19.71 -30.18 6.49
N TYR A 75 -20.89 -30.82 6.43
CA TYR A 75 -21.24 -31.91 7.34
C TYR A 75 -20.72 -33.28 6.89
N TYR A 76 -20.69 -33.57 5.59
CA TYR A 76 -20.30 -34.89 5.09
C TYR A 76 -18.82 -34.99 4.73
N PHE A 77 -18.25 -33.94 4.15
CA PHE A 77 -16.85 -33.96 3.68
C PHE A 77 -15.87 -33.26 4.63
N ALA A 78 -16.35 -32.68 5.74
CA ALA A 78 -15.55 -31.87 6.67
C ALA A 78 -14.73 -30.75 5.96
N MET A 79 -15.20 -30.28 4.80
CA MET A 79 -14.57 -29.23 4.00
C MET A 79 -15.12 -27.86 4.37
N GLU A 80 -14.91 -27.46 5.63
CA GLU A 80 -15.48 -26.24 6.20
C GLU A 80 -15.12 -24.98 5.40
N LYS A 81 -13.85 -24.85 4.98
CA LYS A 81 -13.37 -23.70 4.20
C LYS A 81 -14.07 -23.57 2.86
N ALA A 82 -14.31 -24.69 2.17
CA ALA A 82 -14.99 -24.69 0.87
C ALA A 82 -16.47 -24.32 1.02
N SER A 83 -17.12 -24.87 2.05
CA SER A 83 -18.51 -24.53 2.39
C SER A 83 -18.68 -23.04 2.69
N VAL A 84 -17.87 -22.50 3.61
CA VAL A 84 -17.89 -21.08 3.99
C VAL A 84 -17.54 -20.20 2.79
N SER A 85 -16.60 -20.63 1.95
CA SER A 85 -16.23 -19.92 0.71
C SER A 85 -17.41 -19.78 -0.26
N LEU A 86 -18.16 -20.87 -0.50
CA LEU A 86 -19.34 -20.84 -1.36
C LEU A 86 -20.42 -19.91 -0.78
N PHE A 87 -20.59 -19.92 0.54
CA PHE A 87 -21.58 -19.10 1.21
C PHE A 87 -21.31 -17.59 1.08
N HIS A 88 -20.05 -17.16 1.25
CA HIS A 88 -19.68 -15.75 1.07
C HIS A 88 -19.80 -15.31 -0.39
N LEU A 89 -19.39 -16.15 -1.34
CA LEU A 89 -19.58 -15.90 -2.76
C LEU A 89 -21.07 -15.69 -3.10
N TRP A 90 -21.92 -16.58 -2.57
CA TRP A 90 -23.35 -16.53 -2.81
C TRP A 90 -24.02 -15.29 -2.19
N PHE A 91 -23.61 -14.88 -0.99
CA PHE A 91 -24.12 -13.65 -0.40
C PHE A 91 -23.73 -12.40 -1.17
N GLY A 92 -22.47 -12.29 -1.60
CA GLY A 92 -22.04 -11.19 -2.47
C GLY A 92 -22.89 -11.11 -3.73
N PHE A 93 -23.16 -12.27 -4.34
CA PHE A 93 -24.01 -12.38 -5.54
C PHE A 93 -25.45 -11.94 -5.28
N LEU A 94 -26.12 -12.48 -4.26
CA LEU A 94 -27.50 -12.11 -3.97
C LEU A 94 -27.67 -10.64 -3.57
N LEU A 95 -26.71 -10.09 -2.82
CA LEU A 95 -26.75 -8.68 -2.43
C LEU A 95 -26.54 -7.74 -3.64
N GLY A 96 -25.70 -8.16 -4.59
CA GLY A 96 -25.57 -7.51 -5.90
C GLY A 96 -26.88 -7.54 -6.70
N LEU A 97 -27.56 -8.69 -6.77
CA LEU A 97 -28.84 -8.80 -7.45
C LEU A 97 -29.93 -7.90 -6.83
N LEU A 98 -30.01 -7.83 -5.49
CA LEU A 98 -30.92 -6.92 -4.80
C LEU A 98 -30.62 -5.45 -5.12
N CYS A 99 -29.34 -5.11 -5.26
CA CYS A 99 -28.91 -3.77 -5.64
C CYS A 99 -29.34 -3.43 -7.07
N PHE A 100 -29.10 -4.32 -8.02
CA PHE A 100 -29.30 -4.05 -9.45
C PHE A 100 -30.75 -4.24 -9.87
N LEU A 101 -31.46 -5.29 -9.45
CA LEU A 101 -32.86 -5.55 -9.82
C LEU A 101 -33.84 -4.68 -9.03
N ASN A 102 -33.71 -3.36 -9.11
CA ASN A 102 -34.64 -2.43 -8.50
C ASN A 102 -35.59 -1.86 -9.57
N THR A 103 -36.87 -1.71 -9.22
CA THR A 103 -37.91 -1.14 -10.09
C THR A 103 -38.75 -0.18 -9.24
N PRO A 104 -39.18 0.99 -9.75
CA PRO A 104 -39.98 1.95 -8.98
C PRO A 104 -41.28 1.35 -8.42
N ALA A 105 -41.84 0.30 -9.04
CA ALA A 105 -43.00 -0.43 -8.54
C ALA A 105 -42.78 -1.11 -7.18
N LEU A 106 -41.52 -1.33 -6.75
CA LEU A 106 -41.21 -1.93 -5.46
C LEU A 106 -41.29 -0.95 -4.29
N SER A 107 -41.27 0.37 -4.53
CA SER A 107 -41.18 1.36 -3.44
C SER A 107 -42.41 1.36 -2.53
N THR A 108 -43.55 0.86 -3.00
CA THR A 108 -44.80 0.75 -2.23
C THR A 108 -45.03 -0.62 -1.60
N ASN A 109 -44.16 -1.61 -1.86
CA ASN A 109 -44.35 -2.97 -1.37
C ASN A 109 -43.84 -3.11 0.09
N VAL A 110 -44.73 -3.54 0.99
CA VAL A 110 -44.41 -3.76 2.42
C VAL A 110 -43.27 -4.77 2.60
N LYS A 111 -43.19 -5.81 1.75
CA LYS A 111 -42.15 -6.83 1.83
C LYS A 111 -40.76 -6.26 1.50
N GLU A 112 -40.69 -5.33 0.54
CA GLU A 112 -39.44 -4.63 0.20
C GLU A 112 -39.02 -3.70 1.35
N LEU A 113 -39.96 -2.99 1.97
CA LEU A 113 -39.69 -2.15 3.14
C LEU A 113 -39.12 -2.97 4.31
N VAL A 114 -39.72 -4.13 4.60
CA VAL A 114 -39.22 -5.06 5.62
C VAL A 114 -37.81 -5.55 5.27
N ALA A 115 -37.57 -5.96 4.03
CA ALA A 115 -36.23 -6.37 3.58
C ALA A 115 -35.20 -5.24 3.79
N ASN A 116 -35.52 -4.01 3.43
CA ASN A 116 -34.64 -2.85 3.59
C ASN A 116 -34.28 -2.57 5.07
N TYR A 117 -35.25 -2.65 5.99
CA TYR A 117 -34.95 -2.52 7.42
C TYR A 117 -34.09 -3.66 7.96
N LEU A 118 -34.35 -4.90 7.53
CA LEU A 118 -33.52 -6.04 7.93
C LEU A 118 -32.09 -5.91 7.40
N LEU A 119 -31.88 -5.38 6.18
CA LEU A 119 -30.55 -5.10 5.63
C LEU A 119 -29.78 -4.10 6.49
N ILE A 120 -30.40 -2.97 6.87
CA ILE A 120 -29.78 -1.97 7.74
C ILE A 120 -29.48 -2.59 9.12
N ALA A 121 -30.44 -3.30 9.71
CA ALA A 121 -30.25 -3.94 11.01
C ALA A 121 -29.08 -4.95 10.98
N SER A 122 -28.95 -5.73 9.90
CA SER A 122 -27.84 -6.68 9.73
C SER A 122 -26.48 -5.96 9.67
N ALA A 123 -26.40 -4.85 8.93
CA ALA A 123 -25.19 -4.04 8.84
C ALA A 123 -24.83 -3.40 10.19
N ALA A 124 -25.81 -2.81 10.89
CA ALA A 124 -25.62 -2.23 12.21
C ALA A 124 -25.15 -3.26 13.23
N MET A 125 -25.75 -4.44 13.27
CA MET A 125 -25.32 -5.53 14.15
C MET A 125 -23.89 -5.99 13.85
N LYS A 126 -23.49 -6.06 12.56
CA LYS A 126 -22.10 -6.37 12.19
C LYS A 126 -21.14 -5.28 12.67
N ALA A 127 -21.52 -4.01 12.55
CA ALA A 127 -20.69 -2.91 13.02
C ALA A 127 -20.52 -2.91 14.54
N VAL A 128 -21.61 -3.11 15.28
CA VAL A 128 -21.57 -3.23 16.75
C VAL A 128 -20.67 -4.41 17.16
N LEU A 129 -20.80 -5.56 16.49
CA LEU A 129 -19.94 -6.72 16.72
C LEU A 129 -18.46 -6.37 16.50
N ALA A 130 -18.13 -5.79 15.35
CA ALA A 130 -16.76 -5.43 14.99
C ALA A 130 -16.13 -4.44 15.97
N VAL A 131 -16.91 -3.49 16.50
CA VAL A 131 -16.48 -2.56 17.55
C VAL A 131 -16.25 -3.31 18.87
N THR A 132 -17.17 -4.20 19.25
CA THR A 132 -17.10 -4.96 20.51
C THR A 132 -15.88 -5.87 20.54
N GLU A 133 -15.62 -6.60 19.46
CA GLU A 133 -14.45 -7.48 19.34
C GLU A 133 -13.12 -6.73 19.52
N ARG A 134 -13.05 -5.49 19.03
CA ARG A 134 -11.85 -4.64 19.14
C ARG A 134 -11.69 -4.04 20.53
N ILE A 135 -12.78 -3.54 21.14
CA ILE A 135 -12.75 -3.00 22.51
C ILE A 135 -12.39 -4.10 23.51
N CYS A 136 -12.92 -5.32 23.33
CA CYS A 136 -12.64 -6.46 24.19
C CYS A 136 -11.29 -7.14 23.90
N SER A 137 -10.50 -6.64 22.93
CA SER A 137 -9.21 -7.20 22.52
C SER A 137 -9.25 -8.70 22.17
N THR A 138 -10.42 -9.21 21.75
CA THR A 138 -10.60 -10.62 21.36
C THR A 138 -10.11 -10.88 19.93
N PHE A 139 -9.89 -9.81 19.15
CA PHE A 139 -9.48 -9.89 17.76
C PHE A 139 -7.96 -9.90 17.58
N HIS A 140 -7.46 -10.92 16.87
CA HIS A 140 -6.05 -11.05 16.51
C HIS A 140 -5.80 -10.53 15.09
N HIS A 141 -5.06 -9.43 14.98
CA HIS A 141 -4.71 -8.82 13.70
C HIS A 141 -3.75 -9.70 12.91
N LYS A 142 -4.09 -9.99 11.64
CA LYS A 142 -3.23 -10.73 10.71
C LYS A 142 -2.80 -9.84 9.55
N PRO A 143 -1.52 -9.87 9.14
CA PRO A 143 -1.03 -9.10 8.00
C PRO A 143 -1.54 -9.73 6.70
N THR A 144 -2.67 -9.23 6.22
CA THR A 144 -3.31 -9.64 4.98
C THR A 144 -3.66 -8.39 4.17
N LEU A 145 -3.61 -8.47 2.84
CA LEU A 145 -4.08 -7.37 1.98
C LEU A 145 -5.62 -7.38 1.95
N LEU A 146 -6.16 -8.53 1.54
CA LEU A 146 -7.59 -8.79 1.43
C LEU A 146 -7.85 -10.17 2.04
N THR A 147 -8.90 -10.27 2.84
CA THR A 147 -9.34 -11.55 3.40
C THR A 147 -10.02 -12.39 2.32
N PRO A 148 -10.00 -13.73 2.43
CA PRO A 148 -10.70 -14.58 1.46
C PRO A 148 -12.21 -14.30 1.47
N VAL A 149 -12.77 -13.89 2.61
CA VAL A 149 -14.18 -13.52 2.75
C VAL A 149 -14.50 -12.29 1.90
N GLU A 150 -13.74 -11.20 2.07
CA GLU A 150 -13.91 -9.98 1.27
C GLU A 150 -13.74 -10.27 -0.22
N TRP A 151 -12.71 -11.05 -0.60
CA TRP A 151 -12.49 -11.44 -1.99
C TRP A 151 -13.70 -12.14 -2.61
N LEU A 152 -14.29 -13.09 -1.89
CA LEU A 152 -15.44 -13.87 -2.37
C LEU A 152 -16.71 -13.03 -2.43
N GLU A 153 -16.95 -12.15 -1.45
CA GLU A 153 -18.10 -11.23 -1.48
C GLU A 153 -17.97 -10.19 -2.61
N LEU A 154 -16.75 -9.68 -2.86
CA LEU A 154 -16.43 -8.83 -4.02
C LEU A 154 -16.69 -9.58 -5.33
N LEU A 155 -16.16 -10.80 -5.45
CA LEU A 155 -16.35 -11.64 -6.64
C LEU A 155 -17.82 -11.95 -6.90
N GLY A 156 -18.59 -12.27 -5.86
CA GLY A 156 -20.03 -12.53 -5.97
C GLY A 156 -20.78 -11.32 -6.48
N PHE A 157 -20.51 -10.14 -5.92
CA PHE A 157 -21.14 -8.88 -6.34
C PHE A 157 -20.77 -8.51 -7.79
N ALA A 158 -19.51 -8.74 -8.19
CA ALA A 158 -19.06 -8.58 -9.57
C ALA A 158 -19.81 -9.53 -10.52
N ILE A 159 -20.00 -10.81 -10.15
CA ILE A 159 -20.77 -11.76 -10.97
C ILE A 159 -22.23 -11.30 -11.10
N ALA A 160 -22.84 -10.76 -10.05
CA ALA A 160 -24.22 -10.25 -10.11
C ALA A 160 -24.41 -9.13 -11.14
N SER A 161 -23.37 -8.34 -11.40
CA SER A 161 -23.40 -7.27 -12.40
C SER A 161 -23.62 -7.77 -13.82
N THR A 162 -23.31 -9.05 -14.11
CA THR A 162 -23.51 -9.65 -15.44
C THR A 162 -24.97 -9.76 -15.85
N THR A 163 -25.90 -9.56 -14.91
CA THR A 163 -27.34 -9.41 -15.21
C THR A 163 -27.68 -8.09 -15.91
N ARG A 164 -26.74 -7.14 -15.96
CA ARG A 164 -26.86 -5.86 -16.66
C ARG A 164 -26.19 -5.90 -18.03
N LEU A 165 -26.40 -4.84 -18.82
CA LEU A 165 -25.77 -4.69 -20.13
C LEU A 165 -24.24 -4.72 -20.01
N PHE A 166 -23.55 -5.21 -21.04
CA PHE A 166 -22.10 -5.44 -21.00
C PHE A 166 -21.29 -4.21 -20.58
N HIS A 167 -21.62 -3.02 -21.09
CA HIS A 167 -20.91 -1.80 -20.71
C HIS A 167 -21.13 -1.40 -19.24
N GLU A 168 -22.35 -1.55 -18.73
CA GLU A 168 -22.70 -1.26 -17.33
C GLU A 168 -22.06 -2.27 -16.39
N SER A 169 -22.05 -3.55 -16.75
CA SER A 169 -21.44 -4.60 -15.95
C SER A 169 -19.94 -4.42 -15.83
N VAL A 170 -19.23 -4.04 -16.91
CA VAL A 170 -17.80 -3.72 -16.85
C VAL A 170 -17.52 -2.54 -15.93
N ALA A 171 -18.33 -1.48 -15.97
CA ALA A 171 -18.19 -0.34 -15.06
C ALA A 171 -18.41 -0.73 -13.59
N ILE A 172 -19.40 -1.57 -13.30
CA ILE A 172 -19.66 -2.08 -11.95
C ILE A 172 -18.52 -2.99 -11.48
N ILE A 173 -18.00 -3.87 -12.35
CA ILE A 173 -16.80 -4.68 -12.04
C ILE A 173 -15.63 -3.76 -11.70
N GLY A 174 -15.44 -2.67 -12.45
CA GLY A 174 -14.45 -1.64 -12.13
C GLY A 174 -14.68 -1.02 -10.74
N LEU A 175 -15.92 -0.69 -10.39
CA LEU A 175 -16.26 -0.18 -9.06
C LEU A 175 -15.96 -1.19 -7.94
N VAL A 176 -16.21 -2.48 -8.17
CA VAL A 176 -15.88 -3.55 -7.21
C VAL A 176 -14.36 -3.67 -7.05
N VAL A 177 -13.60 -3.57 -8.12
CA VAL A 177 -12.12 -3.54 -8.06
C VAL A 177 -11.64 -2.31 -7.29
N ALA A 178 -12.26 -1.14 -7.51
CA ALA A 178 -11.97 0.07 -6.74
C ALA A 178 -12.24 -0.11 -5.25
N LEU A 179 -13.36 -0.73 -4.89
CA LEU A 179 -13.69 -1.06 -3.50
C LEU A 179 -12.65 -2.01 -2.89
N GLY A 180 -12.21 -3.02 -3.64
CA GLY A 180 -11.13 -3.92 -3.21
C GLY A 180 -9.82 -3.17 -2.97
N ALA A 181 -9.43 -2.27 -3.88
CA ALA A 181 -8.24 -1.44 -3.71
C ALA A 181 -8.36 -0.50 -2.49
N LEU A 182 -9.54 0.08 -2.26
CA LEU A 182 -9.82 0.92 -1.10
C LEU A 182 -9.75 0.14 0.23
N ILE A 183 -10.26 -1.09 0.27
CA ILE A 183 -10.15 -1.96 1.45
C ILE A 183 -8.67 -2.20 1.79
N VAL A 184 -7.84 -2.49 0.77
CA VAL A 184 -6.41 -2.67 0.94
C VAL A 184 -5.74 -1.38 1.42
N ASP A 185 -6.10 -0.23 0.83
CA ASP A 185 -5.61 1.11 1.19
C ASP A 185 -5.90 1.46 2.66
N LEU A 186 -7.11 1.18 3.14
CA LEU A 186 -7.51 1.34 4.54
C LEU A 186 -6.72 0.40 5.47
N ARG A 187 -6.58 -0.87 5.08
CA ARG A 187 -5.90 -1.89 5.91
C ARG A 187 -4.39 -1.63 6.04
N MET A 188 -3.78 -1.06 5.00
CA MET A 188 -2.38 -0.60 5.05
C MET A 188 -2.20 0.71 5.83
N LYS A 189 -3.30 1.36 6.24
CA LYS A 189 -3.32 2.67 6.89
C LYS A 189 -2.66 3.77 6.07
N SER A 190 -2.91 3.78 4.75
CA SER A 190 -2.35 4.83 3.91
C SER A 190 -2.77 6.23 4.37
N LEU A 191 -1.84 7.17 4.24
CA LEU A 191 -2.03 8.58 4.59
C LEU A 191 -3.24 9.21 3.89
N LEU A 192 -3.56 8.77 2.67
CA LEU A 192 -4.67 9.28 1.86
C LEU A 192 -5.92 8.36 1.88
N SER A 193 -5.91 7.29 2.69
CA SER A 193 -7.00 6.29 2.70
C SER A 193 -8.37 6.86 3.07
N LEU A 194 -8.43 7.78 4.04
CA LEU A 194 -9.67 8.47 4.40
C LEU A 194 -10.16 9.40 3.29
N LEU A 195 -9.24 10.08 2.60
CA LEU A 195 -9.59 10.93 1.45
C LEU A 195 -10.13 10.08 0.30
N ASN A 196 -9.49 8.94 0.02
CA ASN A 196 -9.95 7.98 -0.98
C ASN A 196 -11.31 7.39 -0.63
N LEU A 197 -11.59 7.12 0.65
CA LEU A 197 -12.91 6.68 1.10
C LEU A 197 -13.98 7.74 0.86
N ILE A 198 -13.69 9.01 1.22
CA ILE A 198 -14.62 10.12 1.00
C ILE A 198 -14.87 10.31 -0.50
N ALA A 199 -13.81 10.30 -1.31
CA ALA A 199 -13.92 10.40 -2.76
C ALA A 199 -14.74 9.23 -3.34
N PHE A 200 -14.46 8.00 -2.92
CA PHE A 200 -15.22 6.81 -3.33
C PHE A 200 -16.69 6.94 -2.97
N ALA A 201 -17.02 7.32 -1.73
CA ALA A 201 -18.40 7.48 -1.29
C ALA A 201 -19.15 8.58 -2.07
N LEU A 202 -18.52 9.75 -2.25
CA LEU A 202 -19.12 10.88 -2.96
C LEU A 202 -19.31 10.58 -4.45
N VAL A 203 -18.28 10.09 -5.14
CA VAL A 203 -18.36 9.80 -6.58
C VAL A 203 -19.34 8.65 -6.83
N THR A 204 -19.32 7.60 -6.00
CA THR A 204 -20.23 6.46 -6.15
C THR A 204 -21.69 6.87 -5.96
N SER A 205 -21.99 7.64 -4.91
CA SER A 205 -23.37 8.03 -4.57
C SER A 205 -23.94 9.13 -5.48
N LEU A 206 -23.14 10.14 -5.84
CA LEU A 206 -23.63 11.32 -6.55
C LEU A 206 -23.54 11.21 -8.08
N VAL A 207 -22.55 10.48 -8.60
CA VAL A 207 -22.20 10.53 -10.02
C VAL A 207 -22.25 9.15 -10.68
N PHE A 208 -21.64 8.13 -10.08
CA PHE A 208 -21.47 6.82 -10.72
C PHE A 208 -22.79 6.13 -11.08
N PHE A 209 -23.70 5.96 -10.10
CA PHE A 209 -24.99 5.33 -10.39
C PHE A 209 -25.91 6.20 -11.24
N HIS A 210 -25.76 7.53 -11.18
CA HIS A 210 -26.44 8.44 -12.09
C HIS A 210 -25.95 8.25 -13.53
N ALA A 211 -24.63 8.07 -13.74
CA ALA A 211 -24.01 7.81 -15.03
C ALA A 211 -24.48 6.49 -15.68
N LEU A 212 -24.78 5.48 -14.86
CA LEU A 212 -25.28 4.19 -15.33
C LEU A 212 -26.77 4.21 -15.69
N GLY A 213 -27.53 5.22 -15.27
CA GLY A 213 -28.90 5.46 -15.73
C GLY A 213 -29.98 4.48 -15.26
N PHE A 214 -29.66 3.52 -14.38
CA PHE A 214 -30.64 2.57 -13.83
C PHE A 214 -30.87 2.77 -12.32
N PRO A 215 -32.09 2.52 -11.82
CA PRO A 215 -32.39 2.63 -10.40
C PRO A 215 -31.66 1.54 -9.61
N THR A 216 -30.91 1.93 -8.58
CA THR A 216 -30.23 1.00 -7.66
C THR A 216 -30.95 0.96 -6.32
N ASN A 217 -30.99 -0.19 -5.62
CA ASN A 217 -31.46 -0.21 -4.24
C ASN A 217 -30.36 0.34 -3.30
N PRO A 218 -30.54 1.54 -2.71
CA PRO A 218 -29.53 2.15 -1.86
C PRO A 218 -29.32 1.40 -0.55
N PHE A 219 -30.33 0.69 -0.04
CA PHE A 219 -30.24 -0.06 1.22
C PHE A 219 -29.38 -1.32 1.08
N ALA A 220 -29.54 -2.05 -0.04
CA ALA A 220 -28.70 -3.20 -0.36
C ALA A 220 -27.24 -2.78 -0.60
N LEU A 221 -27.03 -1.69 -1.36
CA LEU A 221 -25.69 -1.14 -1.59
C LEU A 221 -25.03 -0.67 -0.28
N SER A 222 -25.76 0.06 0.55
CA SER A 222 -25.25 0.55 1.84
C SER A 222 -24.94 -0.61 2.79
N CYS A 223 -25.78 -1.64 2.82
CA CYS A 223 -25.52 -2.86 3.59
C CYS A 223 -24.23 -3.54 3.12
N TYR A 224 -24.06 -3.71 1.81
CA TYR A 224 -22.85 -4.30 1.21
C TYR A 224 -21.59 -3.51 1.57
N LEU A 225 -21.59 -2.20 1.31
CA LEU A 225 -20.46 -1.32 1.58
C LEU A 225 -20.14 -1.25 3.08
N CYS A 226 -21.14 -1.09 3.94
CA CYS A 226 -20.96 -1.04 5.39
C CYS A 226 -20.34 -2.34 5.91
N ARG A 227 -20.84 -3.49 5.46
CA ARG A 227 -20.33 -4.79 5.93
C ARG A 227 -18.89 -5.06 5.49
N LEU A 228 -18.46 -4.57 4.33
CA LEU A 228 -17.08 -4.72 3.85
C LEU A 228 -16.13 -3.68 4.44
N LEU A 229 -16.55 -2.42 4.56
CA LEU A 229 -15.67 -1.32 4.98
C LEU A 229 -15.57 -1.17 6.50
N CYS A 230 -16.54 -1.66 7.28
CA CYS A 230 -16.56 -1.44 8.74
C CYS A 230 -15.31 -1.98 9.44
N GLU A 231 -14.87 -3.20 9.12
CA GLU A 231 -13.68 -3.80 9.75
C GLU A 231 -12.39 -3.05 9.35
N PRO A 232 -12.05 -2.84 8.06
CA PRO A 232 -10.89 -2.04 7.66
C PRO A 232 -10.88 -0.61 8.23
N LEU A 233 -12.06 0.01 8.35
CA LEU A 233 -12.17 1.37 8.92
C LEU A 233 -11.83 1.41 10.40
N LEU A 234 -12.35 0.45 11.17
CA LEU A 234 -12.02 0.35 12.59
C LEU A 234 -10.54 -0.01 12.80
N ASP A 235 -9.97 -0.81 11.90
CA ASP A 235 -8.56 -1.21 11.95
C ASP A 235 -7.59 -0.02 11.79
N LEU A 236 -8.01 1.09 11.17
CA LEU A 236 -7.21 2.33 11.16
C LEU A 236 -6.82 2.77 12.58
N TYR A 237 -7.75 2.63 13.53
CA TYR A 237 -7.55 3.04 14.93
C TYR A 237 -7.07 1.88 15.81
N PHE A 238 -7.71 0.71 15.73
CA PHE A 238 -7.46 -0.39 16.67
C PHE A 238 -6.29 -1.31 16.30
N ASN A 239 -5.80 -1.28 15.06
CA ASN A 239 -4.70 -2.16 14.65
C ASN A 239 -3.36 -1.66 15.21
N GLY A 240 -2.74 -2.45 16.08
CA GLY A 240 -1.43 -2.18 16.67
C GLY A 240 -0.23 -2.67 15.83
N LEU A 241 -0.44 -3.28 14.66
CA LEU A 241 0.65 -3.79 13.83
C LEU A 241 1.58 -2.67 13.33
N GLY A 242 2.88 -2.94 13.42
CA GLY A 242 3.91 -2.05 12.90
C GLY A 242 3.85 -1.93 11.36
N PRO A 243 4.34 -0.84 10.76
CA PRO A 243 4.27 -0.64 9.31
C PRO A 243 4.88 -1.80 8.50
N ALA A 244 6.09 -2.25 8.88
CA ALA A 244 6.74 -3.37 8.21
C ALA A 244 5.99 -4.70 8.34
N GLU A 245 5.27 -4.91 9.44
CA GLU A 245 4.43 -6.10 9.66
C GLU A 245 3.21 -6.09 8.73
N ARG A 246 2.54 -4.94 8.56
CA ARG A 246 1.38 -4.81 7.65
C ARG A 246 1.75 -5.16 6.21
N TRP A 247 2.90 -4.63 5.74
CA TRP A 247 3.43 -4.88 4.40
C TRP A 247 4.09 -6.25 4.24
N MET A 248 4.17 -7.07 5.29
CA MET A 248 4.80 -8.39 5.24
C MET A 248 4.16 -9.31 4.19
N SER A 249 2.86 -9.17 3.95
CA SER A 249 2.16 -9.88 2.86
C SER A 249 2.75 -9.56 1.49
N VAL A 250 3.12 -8.31 1.23
CA VAL A 250 3.80 -7.87 0.00
C VAL A 250 5.27 -8.29 0.02
N PHE A 251 5.94 -8.15 1.16
CA PHE A 251 7.35 -8.49 1.30
C PHE A 251 7.63 -9.98 1.23
N SER A 252 6.66 -10.84 1.52
CA SER A 252 6.79 -12.30 1.45
C SER A 252 6.51 -12.87 0.05
N LEU A 253 5.91 -12.09 -0.87
CA LEU A 253 5.65 -12.53 -2.23
C LEU A 253 6.93 -13.03 -2.94
N GLY A 254 6.77 -13.98 -3.86
CA GLY A 254 7.86 -14.45 -4.69
C GLY A 254 8.32 -13.38 -5.70
N LYS A 255 9.57 -13.48 -6.18
CA LYS A 255 10.11 -12.59 -7.22
C LYS A 255 9.22 -12.54 -8.47
N VAL A 256 8.69 -13.69 -8.89
CA VAL A 256 7.83 -13.80 -10.08
C VAL A 256 6.51 -13.10 -9.84
N TRP A 257 5.85 -13.37 -8.72
CA TRP A 257 4.57 -12.76 -8.36
C TRP A 257 4.64 -11.23 -8.25
N ARG A 258 5.71 -10.67 -7.67
CA ARG A 258 5.91 -9.21 -7.63
C ARG A 258 6.19 -8.58 -9.00
N ARG A 259 6.76 -9.34 -9.93
CA ARG A 259 6.91 -8.85 -11.31
C ARG A 259 5.59 -8.93 -12.06
N LEU A 260 4.83 -10.01 -11.83
CA LEU A 260 3.51 -10.19 -12.42
C LEU A 260 2.52 -9.13 -11.92
N SER A 261 2.62 -8.68 -10.66
CA SER A 261 1.75 -7.63 -10.11
C SER A 261 1.95 -6.26 -10.78
N MET A 262 3.05 -6.02 -11.48
CA MET A 262 3.25 -4.80 -12.27
C MET A 262 2.37 -4.75 -13.52
N ILE A 263 1.99 -5.91 -14.07
CA ILE A 263 1.16 -5.99 -15.27
C ILE A 263 -0.25 -5.43 -15.01
N PRO A 264 -1.02 -5.91 -14.00
CA PRO A 264 -2.34 -5.35 -13.74
C PRO A 264 -2.29 -3.87 -13.35
N LEU A 265 -1.25 -3.42 -12.61
CA LEU A 265 -1.05 -2.00 -12.34
C LEU A 265 -0.93 -1.20 -13.66
N CYS A 266 0.00 -1.59 -14.54
CA CYS A 266 0.20 -0.92 -15.84
C CYS A 266 -1.06 -0.92 -16.70
N LEU A 267 -1.81 -2.03 -16.72
CA LEU A 267 -3.07 -2.13 -17.48
C LEU A 267 -4.15 -1.19 -16.93
N LEU A 268 -4.27 -1.05 -15.61
CA LEU A 268 -5.24 -0.16 -14.98
C LEU A 268 -4.90 1.31 -15.22
N GLU A 269 -3.63 1.69 -15.09
CA GLU A 269 -3.14 3.04 -15.42
C GLU A 269 -3.39 3.40 -16.89
N LEU A 270 -3.06 2.47 -17.80
CA LEU A 270 -3.31 2.66 -19.22
C LEU A 270 -4.80 2.76 -19.53
N ALA A 271 -5.64 1.93 -18.89
CA ALA A 271 -7.09 1.99 -19.05
C ALA A 271 -7.63 3.35 -18.60
N PHE A 272 -7.18 3.87 -17.45
CA PHE A 272 -7.54 5.22 -16.99
C PHE A 272 -7.15 6.29 -18.02
N PHE A 273 -5.91 6.24 -18.54
CA PHE A 273 -5.46 7.19 -19.56
C PHE A 273 -6.28 7.12 -20.85
N VAL A 274 -6.59 5.92 -21.32
CA VAL A 274 -7.44 5.71 -22.51
C VAL A 274 -8.84 6.26 -22.28
N PHE A 275 -9.47 5.97 -21.14
CA PHE A 275 -10.79 6.49 -20.82
C PHE A 275 -10.79 8.02 -20.62
N ALA A 276 -9.72 8.59 -20.08
CA ALA A 276 -9.53 10.03 -20.01
C ALA A 276 -9.43 10.64 -21.42
N ALA A 277 -8.70 9.99 -22.34
CA ALA A 277 -8.55 10.45 -23.73
C ALA A 277 -9.87 10.44 -24.51
N LEU A 278 -10.83 9.58 -24.17
CA LEU A 278 -12.16 9.58 -24.80
C LEU A 278 -12.88 10.93 -24.63
N LYS A 279 -12.50 11.76 -23.64
CA LYS A 279 -13.01 13.13 -23.49
C LYS A 279 -12.80 13.98 -24.75
N LEU A 280 -11.73 13.72 -25.51
CA LEU A 280 -11.40 14.44 -26.74
C LEU A 280 -12.44 14.25 -27.85
N GLY A 281 -13.30 13.23 -27.76
CA GLY A 281 -14.39 13.01 -28.70
C GLY A 281 -15.56 14.00 -28.55
N HIS A 282 -15.68 14.67 -27.40
CA HIS A 282 -16.75 15.63 -27.12
C HIS A 282 -16.25 17.08 -27.31
N LEU A 283 -16.60 17.68 -28.46
CA LEU A 283 -16.01 18.92 -28.99
C LEU A 283 -16.56 20.23 -28.40
N ASP A 284 -17.46 20.19 -27.42
CA ASP A 284 -18.17 21.39 -26.94
C ASP A 284 -17.24 22.50 -26.40
N GLN A 285 -16.03 22.15 -25.94
CA GLN A 285 -14.99 23.09 -25.47
C GLN A 285 -13.58 22.71 -25.95
N TRP A 286 -13.46 22.28 -27.21
CA TRP A 286 -12.22 21.70 -27.76
C TRP A 286 -10.96 22.56 -27.58
N TYR A 287 -11.10 23.89 -27.62
CA TYR A 287 -10.00 24.86 -27.52
C TYR A 287 -9.31 24.88 -26.14
N LEU A 288 -10.00 24.50 -25.07
CA LEU A 288 -9.41 24.33 -23.73
C LEU A 288 -9.09 22.87 -23.43
N VAL A 289 -9.97 21.95 -23.83
CA VAL A 289 -9.88 20.53 -23.50
C VAL A 289 -8.69 19.88 -24.19
N ILE A 290 -8.45 20.16 -25.48
CA ILE A 290 -7.36 19.51 -26.23
C ILE A 290 -5.99 19.96 -25.70
N PRO A 291 -5.67 21.27 -25.59
CA PRO A 291 -4.37 21.70 -25.06
C PRO A 291 -4.17 21.27 -23.60
N GLY A 292 -5.23 21.35 -22.77
CA GLY A 292 -5.20 20.89 -21.39
C GLY A 292 -4.86 19.40 -21.29
N PHE A 293 -5.59 18.55 -22.03
CA PHE A 293 -5.32 17.12 -22.07
C PHE A 293 -3.91 16.81 -22.60
N CYS A 294 -3.43 17.50 -23.63
CA CYS A 294 -2.08 17.28 -24.14
C CYS A 294 -1.00 17.60 -23.10
N ILE A 295 -1.09 18.74 -22.42
CA ILE A 295 -0.10 19.15 -21.40
C ILE A 295 -0.16 18.22 -20.19
N PHE A 296 -1.35 18.06 -19.61
CA PHE A 296 -1.52 17.26 -18.39
C PHE A 296 -1.39 15.75 -18.65
N GLY A 297 -1.81 15.27 -19.81
CA GLY A 297 -1.64 13.88 -20.23
C GLY A 297 -0.18 13.52 -20.49
N LEU A 298 0.61 14.43 -21.10
CA LEU A 298 2.05 14.22 -21.26
C LEU A 298 2.75 14.22 -19.89
N PHE A 299 2.43 15.18 -19.04
CA PHE A 299 2.97 15.24 -17.67
C PHE A 299 2.63 13.97 -16.88
N TRP A 300 1.37 13.53 -16.93
CA TRP A 300 0.90 12.29 -16.33
C TRP A 300 1.69 11.08 -16.86
N ALA A 301 1.87 10.95 -18.17
CA ALA A 301 2.60 9.83 -18.76
C ALA A 301 4.05 9.78 -18.28
N ILE A 302 4.73 10.93 -18.19
CA ILE A 302 6.10 11.00 -17.66
C ILE A 302 6.13 10.55 -16.20
N CYS A 303 5.23 11.07 -15.36
CA CYS A 303 5.15 10.69 -13.96
C CYS A 303 4.88 9.18 -13.78
N HIS A 304 3.98 8.60 -14.59
CA HIS A 304 3.60 7.19 -14.46
C HIS A 304 4.66 6.23 -14.98
N ILE A 305 5.43 6.62 -16.00
CA ILE A 305 6.63 5.88 -16.38
C ILE A 305 7.63 5.88 -15.22
N ILE A 306 7.83 7.02 -14.55
CA ILE A 306 8.69 7.11 -13.36
C ILE A 306 8.14 6.24 -12.23
N LEU A 307 6.83 6.25 -11.97
CA LEU A 307 6.18 5.39 -10.97
C LEU A 307 6.48 3.91 -11.25
N LEU A 308 6.25 3.45 -12.48
CA LEU A 308 6.50 2.06 -12.88
C LEU A 308 7.98 1.67 -12.72
N ILE A 309 8.91 2.53 -13.13
CA ILE A 309 10.36 2.33 -12.94
C ILE A 309 10.70 2.25 -11.45
N THR A 310 10.10 3.12 -10.63
CA THR A 310 10.36 3.21 -9.20
C THR A 310 9.87 1.96 -8.47
N VAL A 311 8.64 1.51 -8.72
CA VAL A 311 8.09 0.27 -8.13
C VAL A 311 8.85 -0.96 -8.62
N TRP A 312 9.24 -0.99 -9.90
CA TRP A 312 10.09 -2.06 -10.44
C TRP A 312 11.48 -2.11 -9.78
N GLY A 313 12.11 -0.95 -9.59
CA GLY A 313 13.39 -0.79 -8.89
C GLY A 313 13.30 -1.28 -7.45
N PHE A 314 12.24 -0.88 -6.74
CA PHE A 314 11.93 -1.35 -5.40
C PHE A 314 11.79 -2.87 -5.33
N HIS A 315 10.98 -3.48 -6.20
CA HIS A 315 10.79 -4.93 -6.23
C HIS A 315 12.08 -5.70 -6.53
N THR A 316 12.96 -5.14 -7.36
CA THR A 316 14.27 -5.73 -7.65
C THR A 316 15.16 -5.70 -6.41
N LYS A 317 15.28 -4.55 -5.75
CA LYS A 317 16.05 -4.41 -4.50
C LYS A 317 15.50 -5.25 -3.35
N LEU A 318 14.18 -5.30 -3.20
CA LEU A 318 13.51 -6.16 -2.22
C LEU A 318 13.81 -7.66 -2.50
N SER A 319 13.85 -8.06 -3.77
CA SER A 319 14.23 -9.43 -4.13
C SER A 319 15.67 -9.77 -3.74
N GLU A 320 16.59 -8.81 -3.79
CA GLU A 320 17.97 -8.99 -3.32
C GLU A 320 18.02 -9.10 -1.80
N CYS A 321 17.26 -8.27 -1.08
CA CYS A 321 17.14 -8.33 0.37
C CYS A 321 16.57 -9.68 0.83
N GLN A 322 15.50 -10.17 0.20
CA GLN A 322 14.93 -11.49 0.51
C GLN A 322 15.91 -12.64 0.23
N LYS A 323 16.75 -12.54 -0.81
CA LYS A 323 17.78 -13.54 -1.09
C LYS A 323 18.84 -13.52 0.00
N ALA A 324 19.34 -12.33 0.37
CA ALA A 324 20.32 -12.17 1.43
C ALA A 324 19.77 -12.66 2.78
N TRP A 325 18.51 -12.33 3.11
CA TRP A 325 17.82 -12.79 4.31
C TRP A 325 17.69 -14.31 4.37
N ARG A 326 17.32 -14.96 3.24
CA ARG A 326 17.25 -16.43 3.17
C ARG A 326 18.61 -17.11 3.34
N VAL A 327 19.69 -16.53 2.82
CA VAL A 327 21.05 -17.06 2.97
C VAL A 327 21.55 -16.91 4.42
N HIS A 328 21.18 -15.83 5.11
CA HIS A 328 21.62 -15.53 6.47
C HIS A 328 20.60 -15.92 7.55
N ARG A 329 19.67 -16.83 7.24
CA ARG A 329 18.58 -17.24 8.16
C ARG A 329 19.09 -17.81 9.49
N THR A 330 20.33 -18.31 9.52
CA THR A 330 21.00 -18.81 10.73
C THR A 330 21.43 -17.72 11.71
N ARG A 331 21.48 -16.44 11.30
CA ARG A 331 22.03 -15.32 12.08
C ARG A 331 20.97 -14.45 12.77
N SER A 332 19.73 -14.93 12.92
CA SER A 332 18.59 -14.22 13.57
C SER A 332 18.30 -12.79 13.08
N GLN A 333 18.83 -12.37 11.93
CA GLN A 333 18.62 -11.02 11.39
C GLN A 333 17.20 -10.88 10.83
N SER A 334 16.50 -9.82 11.22
CA SER A 334 15.18 -9.49 10.67
C SER A 334 15.30 -8.98 9.23
N LEU A 335 14.24 -9.13 8.43
CA LEU A 335 14.21 -8.62 7.06
C LEU A 335 14.43 -7.09 7.03
N GLU A 336 13.90 -6.38 8.02
CA GLU A 336 14.08 -4.93 8.18
C GLU A 336 15.54 -4.54 8.33
N GLN A 337 16.33 -5.27 9.13
CA GLN A 337 17.78 -5.03 9.28
C GLN A 337 18.51 -5.22 7.94
N VAL A 338 18.13 -6.23 7.17
CA VAL A 338 18.71 -6.47 5.83
C VAL A 338 18.33 -5.33 4.87
N MET A 339 17.07 -4.88 4.89
CA MET A 339 16.59 -3.76 4.07
C MET A 339 17.29 -2.44 4.45
N ALA A 340 17.47 -2.18 5.74
CA ALA A 340 18.23 -1.05 6.27
C ALA A 340 19.68 -1.06 5.75
N SER A 341 20.39 -2.18 5.89
CA SER A 341 21.79 -2.32 5.44
C SER A 341 21.99 -2.16 3.92
N ARG A 342 20.93 -2.32 3.13
CA ARG A 342 20.95 -2.21 1.66
C ARG A 342 20.45 -0.87 1.15
N GLY A 343 20.23 0.10 2.05
CA GLY A 343 19.85 1.46 1.72
C GLY A 343 18.43 1.59 1.16
N ILE A 344 17.51 0.68 1.51
CA ILE A 344 16.10 0.78 1.11
C ILE A 344 15.46 2.06 1.67
N ARG A 345 15.83 2.48 2.89
CA ARG A 345 15.34 3.74 3.48
C ARG A 345 15.59 4.94 2.55
N HIS A 346 16.84 5.10 2.11
CA HIS A 346 17.22 6.21 1.23
C HIS A 346 16.49 6.14 -0.12
N PHE A 347 16.34 4.94 -0.69
CA PHE A 347 15.54 4.72 -1.89
C PHE A 347 14.08 5.16 -1.69
N CYS A 348 13.45 4.77 -0.57
CA CYS A 348 12.07 5.10 -0.25
C CYS A 348 11.84 6.60 -0.07
N LEU A 349 12.72 7.31 0.64
CA LEU A 349 12.59 8.77 0.86
C LEU A 349 12.65 9.58 -0.45
N ILE A 350 13.48 9.15 -1.40
CA ILE A 350 13.53 9.79 -2.74
C ILE A 350 12.27 9.41 -3.53
N SER A 351 11.89 8.14 -3.51
CA SER A 351 10.77 7.59 -4.26
C SER A 351 9.44 8.17 -3.82
N GLU A 352 9.25 8.42 -2.52
CA GLU A 352 8.05 9.03 -1.95
C GLU A 352 7.69 10.34 -2.69
N ARG A 353 8.66 11.22 -2.88
CA ARG A 353 8.46 12.51 -3.59
C ARG A 353 8.04 12.30 -5.04
N LEU A 354 8.62 11.32 -5.73
CA LEU A 354 8.31 11.02 -7.13
C LEU A 354 6.91 10.43 -7.29
N VAL A 355 6.51 9.53 -6.38
CA VAL A 355 5.18 8.93 -6.36
C VAL A 355 4.11 9.97 -6.00
N PHE A 356 4.43 10.92 -5.12
CA PHE A 356 3.52 12.04 -4.83
C PHE A 356 3.17 12.87 -6.08
N PHE A 357 4.15 13.15 -6.94
CA PHE A 357 3.88 13.82 -8.22
C PHE A 357 3.00 13.00 -9.16
N SER A 358 3.13 11.67 -9.13
CA SER A 358 2.28 10.76 -9.91
C SER A 358 0.83 10.87 -9.45
N LEU A 359 0.59 10.81 -8.14
CA LEU A 359 -0.73 10.97 -7.55
C LEU A 359 -1.36 12.32 -7.88
N LEU A 360 -0.58 13.40 -7.74
CA LEU A 360 -1.04 14.73 -8.12
C LEU A 360 -1.39 14.81 -9.62
N SER A 361 -0.58 14.20 -10.48
CA SER A 361 -0.83 14.19 -11.92
C SER A 361 -2.14 13.46 -12.28
N THR A 362 -2.48 12.37 -11.57
CA THR A 362 -3.74 11.63 -11.76
C THR A 362 -4.95 12.43 -11.32
N VAL A 363 -4.88 13.12 -10.18
CA VAL A 363 -5.94 14.04 -9.73
C VAL A 363 -6.17 15.15 -10.74
N ILE A 364 -5.10 15.77 -11.25
CA ILE A 364 -5.18 16.84 -12.25
C ILE A 364 -5.77 16.31 -13.57
N LEU A 365 -5.25 15.19 -14.09
CA LEU A 365 -5.74 14.61 -15.34
C LEU A 365 -7.21 14.17 -15.21
N GLY A 366 -7.58 13.60 -14.08
CA GLY A 366 -8.96 13.22 -13.75
C GLY A 366 -9.91 14.42 -13.69
N ALA A 367 -9.47 15.53 -13.11
CA ALA A 367 -10.25 16.77 -13.05
C ALA A 367 -10.43 17.41 -14.44
N VAL A 368 -9.36 17.49 -15.24
CA VAL A 368 -9.41 18.04 -16.60
C VAL A 368 -10.22 17.16 -17.55
N SER A 369 -10.14 15.84 -17.36
CA SER A 369 -10.82 14.84 -18.20
C SER A 369 -12.16 14.39 -17.62
N TRP A 370 -12.76 15.17 -16.72
CA TRP A 370 -13.95 14.76 -15.99
C TRP A 370 -15.12 14.41 -16.92
N GLN A 371 -15.68 13.22 -16.72
CA GLN A 371 -16.79 12.66 -17.49
C GLN A 371 -17.87 12.12 -16.56
N ALA A 372 -18.85 12.97 -16.24
CA ALA A 372 -19.94 12.60 -15.33
C ALA A 372 -20.87 11.50 -15.86
N SER A 373 -20.93 11.30 -17.18
CA SER A 373 -21.78 10.30 -17.85
C SER A 373 -21.07 8.98 -18.15
N ASN A 374 -19.75 8.89 -17.93
CA ASN A 374 -18.97 7.72 -18.31
C ASN A 374 -18.58 6.89 -17.08
N GLY A 375 -19.37 5.85 -16.78
CA GLY A 375 -19.12 4.94 -15.66
C GLY A 375 -17.76 4.24 -15.72
N LEU A 376 -17.22 3.95 -16.91
CA LEU A 376 -15.90 3.33 -17.06
C LEU A 376 -14.78 4.28 -16.60
N PHE A 377 -14.83 5.54 -17.02
CA PHE A 377 -13.89 6.56 -16.57
C PHE A 377 -13.94 6.74 -15.04
N LEU A 378 -15.14 6.86 -14.47
CA LEU A 378 -15.32 7.03 -13.03
C LEU A 378 -14.80 5.82 -12.25
N SER A 379 -15.08 4.60 -12.72
CA SER A 379 -14.55 3.38 -12.10
C SER A 379 -13.02 3.32 -12.18
N ALA A 380 -12.42 3.64 -13.33
CA ALA A 380 -10.97 3.62 -13.49
C ALA A 380 -10.27 4.64 -12.58
N LEU A 381 -10.81 5.86 -12.46
CA LEU A 381 -10.30 6.88 -11.55
C LEU A 381 -10.36 6.40 -10.09
N LEU A 382 -11.48 5.78 -9.68
CA LEU A 382 -11.64 5.23 -8.33
C LEU A 382 -10.76 4.01 -8.04
N ILE A 383 -10.24 3.33 -9.07
CA ILE A 383 -9.26 2.25 -8.90
C ILE A 383 -7.84 2.84 -8.73
N VAL A 384 -7.45 3.77 -9.61
CA VAL A 384 -6.08 4.29 -9.66
C VAL A 384 -5.73 5.08 -8.40
N LEU A 385 -6.64 5.92 -7.89
CA LEU A 385 -6.39 6.75 -6.71
C LEU A 385 -5.96 5.94 -5.45
N PRO A 386 -6.68 4.88 -5.03
CA PRO A 386 -6.20 3.99 -3.97
C PRO A 386 -4.89 3.26 -4.28
N LEU A 387 -4.65 2.86 -5.53
CA LEU A 387 -3.41 2.13 -5.90
C LEU A 387 -2.16 3.02 -5.81
N GLU A 388 -2.24 4.24 -6.30
CA GLU A 388 -1.18 5.24 -6.18
C GLU A 388 -0.97 5.65 -4.73
N SER A 389 -2.06 5.83 -3.98
CA SER A 389 -2.04 6.07 -2.53
C SER A 389 -1.29 4.95 -1.79
N LEU A 390 -1.57 3.69 -2.11
CA LEU A 390 -0.87 2.53 -1.57
C LEU A 390 0.63 2.56 -1.89
N ALA A 391 1.00 2.87 -3.14
CA ALA A 391 2.39 2.99 -3.53
C ALA A 391 3.11 4.11 -2.77
N HIS A 392 2.46 5.27 -2.63
CA HIS A 392 2.98 6.39 -1.84
C HIS A 392 3.17 6.00 -0.38
N SER A 393 2.16 5.39 0.24
CA SER A 393 2.21 4.94 1.63
C SER A 393 3.31 3.93 1.88
N LEU A 394 3.53 2.99 0.95
CA LEU A 394 4.62 2.02 1.06
C LEU A 394 5.98 2.71 1.17
N PHE A 395 6.25 3.70 0.31
CA PHE A 395 7.51 4.43 0.32
C PHE A 395 7.63 5.35 1.54
N HIS A 396 6.56 6.05 1.91
CA HIS A 396 6.54 6.90 3.09
C HIS A 396 6.84 6.09 4.37
N GLU A 397 6.10 5.02 4.61
CA GLU A 397 6.23 4.20 5.82
C GLU A 397 7.59 3.51 5.91
N LEU A 398 8.07 2.93 4.80
CA LEU A 398 9.41 2.32 4.79
C LEU A 398 10.52 3.35 4.95
N GLY A 399 10.34 4.55 4.39
CA GLY A 399 11.27 5.67 4.55
C GLY A 399 11.35 6.15 5.99
N SER A 400 10.22 6.14 6.71
CA SER A 400 10.14 6.55 8.12
C SER A 400 10.56 5.46 9.11
N CYS A 401 10.30 4.18 8.82
CA CYS A 401 10.47 3.10 9.78
C CYS A 401 11.81 2.36 9.66
N LEU A 402 12.41 2.31 8.47
CA LEU A 402 13.71 1.63 8.31
C LEU A 402 14.82 2.50 8.90
N GLY A 403 15.65 1.91 9.76
CA GLY A 403 16.92 2.50 10.20
C GLY A 403 18.03 2.35 9.14
N GLY A 404 19.28 2.55 9.56
CA GLY A 404 20.45 2.27 8.73
C GLY A 404 20.79 3.43 7.78
N THR A 405 20.77 4.65 8.30
CA THR A 405 21.23 5.83 7.56
C THR A 405 22.74 5.83 7.48
N CYS A 406 23.26 5.88 6.26
CA CYS A 406 24.70 5.85 6.00
C CYS A 406 25.11 7.06 5.17
N VAL A 407 26.11 7.80 5.64
CA VAL A 407 26.71 8.91 4.91
C VAL A 407 28.19 8.62 4.64
N GLY A 408 28.63 8.88 3.41
CA GLY A 408 29.97 8.62 2.92
C GLY A 408 30.72 9.90 2.62
N TYR A 409 31.96 9.99 3.10
CA TYR A 409 32.92 11.02 2.74
C TYR A 409 34.21 10.38 2.25
N ALA A 410 34.70 10.82 1.09
CA ALA A 410 35.94 10.35 0.52
C ALA A 410 36.94 11.49 0.37
N LEU A 411 38.17 11.29 0.85
CA LEU A 411 39.29 12.22 0.71
C LEU A 411 40.45 11.51 0.02
N VAL A 412 40.78 11.96 -1.19
CA VAL A 412 41.89 11.41 -1.99
C VAL A 412 42.98 12.47 -2.13
N ILE A 413 44.13 12.21 -1.51
CA ILE A 413 45.35 13.02 -1.60
C ILE A 413 46.41 12.15 -2.33
N PRO A 414 46.95 12.57 -3.48
CA PRO A 414 47.95 11.81 -4.21
C PRO A 414 49.19 11.54 -3.33
N THR A 415 49.55 10.26 -3.21
CA THR A 415 50.45 9.70 -2.18
C THR A 415 51.95 10.00 -2.36
N SER A 416 52.32 10.63 -3.47
CA SER A 416 53.68 10.72 -3.98
C SER A 416 54.30 12.11 -3.80
N TYR A 417 53.50 13.10 -3.41
CA TYR A 417 54.01 14.41 -3.06
C TYR A 417 54.74 14.39 -1.72
N SER A 418 54.78 13.30 -0.95
CA SER A 418 55.39 13.32 0.39
C SER A 418 56.69 12.50 0.44
N SER A 419 57.79 13.15 0.80
CA SER A 419 59.05 12.48 1.18
C SER A 419 58.83 11.66 2.46
N SER A 420 59.80 10.82 2.86
CA SER A 420 59.72 10.05 4.12
C SER A 420 59.56 10.91 5.39
N GLY A 421 59.78 12.23 5.28
CA GLY A 421 59.55 13.23 6.32
C GLY A 421 58.28 14.08 6.13
N GLY A 422 57.40 13.77 5.17
CA GLY A 422 56.13 14.47 4.94
C GLY A 422 56.20 15.72 4.05
N GLN A 423 57.35 16.02 3.44
CA GLN A 423 57.55 17.25 2.65
C GLN A 423 57.16 17.07 1.17
N PRO A 424 56.56 18.10 0.52
CA PRO A 424 56.26 18.14 -0.92
C PRO A 424 57.46 17.75 -1.79
N THR A 425 57.37 16.68 -2.56
CA THR A 425 58.40 16.23 -3.50
C THR A 425 57.95 16.52 -4.92
N HIS A 426 58.76 17.25 -5.69
CA HIS A 426 58.47 17.55 -7.09
C HIS A 426 58.62 16.28 -7.94
N LEU A 427 57.54 15.90 -8.62
CA LEU A 427 57.53 14.75 -9.51
C LEU A 427 57.59 15.21 -10.97
N PRO A 428 58.21 14.41 -11.86
CA PRO A 428 58.19 14.70 -13.28
C PRO A 428 56.76 14.73 -13.83
N PRO A 429 56.46 15.54 -14.87
CA PRO A 429 55.10 15.74 -15.39
C PRO A 429 54.38 14.44 -15.78
N GLN A 430 55.11 13.46 -16.31
CA GLN A 430 54.56 12.16 -16.71
C GLN A 430 54.00 11.37 -15.51
N TYR A 431 54.73 11.37 -14.38
CA TYR A 431 54.28 10.71 -13.15
C TYR A 431 53.11 11.47 -12.49
N VAL A 432 53.09 12.81 -12.58
CA VAL A 432 51.94 13.61 -12.14
C VAL A 432 50.66 13.23 -12.89
N GLN A 433 50.75 13.07 -14.21
CA GLN A 433 49.62 12.68 -15.04
C GLN A 433 49.10 11.27 -14.70
N GLU A 434 50.00 10.29 -14.59
CA GLU A 434 49.64 8.89 -14.27
C GLU A 434 48.94 8.79 -12.91
N MET A 435 49.42 9.51 -11.90
CA MET A 435 48.82 9.52 -10.58
C MET A 435 47.48 10.23 -10.54
N ASN A 436 47.33 11.34 -11.27
CA ASN A 436 46.05 12.02 -11.37
C ASN A 436 45.00 11.08 -12.00
N LEU A 437 45.37 10.31 -13.03
CA LEU A 437 44.51 9.27 -13.61
C LEU A 437 44.16 8.17 -12.59
N ARG A 438 45.13 7.70 -11.80
CA ARG A 438 44.89 6.68 -10.76
C ARG A 438 43.98 7.21 -9.63
N SER A 439 44.24 8.41 -9.14
CA SER A 439 43.46 9.04 -8.05
C SER A 439 42.04 9.37 -8.48
N THR A 440 41.86 9.89 -9.70
CA THR A 440 40.52 10.11 -10.26
C THR A 440 39.78 8.79 -10.51
N GLY A 441 40.47 7.76 -11.00
CA GLY A 441 39.90 6.41 -11.11
C GLY A 441 39.45 5.83 -9.76
N MET A 442 40.23 6.04 -8.70
CA MET A 442 39.87 5.64 -7.34
C MET A 442 38.66 6.41 -6.79
N LEU A 443 38.59 7.71 -7.05
CA LEU A 443 37.44 8.54 -6.67
C LEU A 443 36.17 8.08 -7.39
N ASN A 444 36.24 7.77 -8.69
CA ASN A 444 35.14 7.18 -9.45
C ASN A 444 34.70 5.82 -8.88
N ASN A 445 35.64 4.98 -8.45
CA ASN A 445 35.32 3.68 -7.84
C ASN A 445 34.59 3.86 -6.49
N ILE A 446 35.00 4.83 -5.68
CA ILE A 446 34.32 5.12 -4.39
C ILE A 446 32.95 5.76 -4.61
N GLN A 447 32.80 6.67 -5.57
CA GLN A 447 31.48 7.19 -5.95
C GLN A 447 30.56 6.07 -6.44
N ARG A 448 31.11 5.12 -7.22
CA ARG A 448 30.37 3.93 -7.65
C ARG A 448 29.99 3.03 -6.46
N LEU A 449 30.86 2.87 -5.47
CA LEU A 449 30.56 2.16 -4.23
C LEU A 449 29.40 2.85 -3.49
N PHE A 450 29.48 4.16 -3.29
CA PHE A 450 28.43 4.93 -2.61
C PHE A 450 27.09 4.81 -3.34
N SER A 451 27.08 4.99 -4.66
CA SER A 451 25.90 4.82 -5.50
C SER A 451 25.34 3.39 -5.44
N HIS A 452 26.20 2.37 -5.56
CA HIS A 452 25.78 0.97 -5.54
C HIS A 452 25.14 0.55 -4.22
N HIS A 453 25.66 1.06 -3.11
CA HIS A 453 25.17 0.80 -1.75
C HIS A 453 24.17 1.83 -1.23
N MET A 454 23.75 2.80 -2.07
CA MET A 454 22.81 3.87 -1.71
C MET A 454 23.26 4.66 -0.46
N ILE A 455 24.57 4.89 -0.34
CA ILE A 455 25.18 5.69 0.72
C ILE A 455 25.04 7.16 0.33
N GLN A 456 24.49 7.99 1.23
CA GLN A 456 24.37 9.42 1.00
C GLN A 456 25.78 10.01 0.85
N THR A 457 26.05 10.67 -0.27
CA THR A 457 27.38 11.26 -0.50
C THR A 457 27.44 12.64 0.16
N PHE A 458 28.29 12.79 1.18
CA PHE A 458 28.63 14.10 1.74
C PHE A 458 29.58 14.85 0.81
N GLY A 459 30.58 14.15 0.28
CA GLY A 459 31.55 14.71 -0.65
C GLY A 459 32.61 13.68 -1.06
N CYS A 460 33.22 13.92 -2.21
CA CYS A 460 34.40 13.19 -2.69
C CYS A 460 35.44 14.23 -3.09
N ASP A 461 36.32 14.55 -2.15
CA ASP A 461 37.34 15.58 -2.32
C ASP A 461 38.61 15.00 -2.92
N TYR A 462 39.16 15.73 -3.88
CA TYR A 462 40.46 15.46 -4.46
C TYR A 462 41.32 16.73 -4.34
N SER A 463 42.48 16.61 -3.70
CA SER A 463 43.41 17.73 -3.57
C SER A 463 44.80 17.34 -4.03
N THR A 464 45.30 18.03 -5.05
CA THR A 464 46.68 17.87 -5.57
C THR A 464 47.72 18.62 -4.75
N SER A 465 47.32 19.69 -4.06
CA SER A 465 48.22 20.55 -3.27
C SER A 465 48.25 20.20 -1.77
N GLY A 466 47.56 19.13 -1.36
CA GLY A 466 47.33 18.80 0.04
C GLY A 466 46.14 19.54 0.64
N VAL A 467 45.75 19.18 1.86
CA VAL A 467 44.62 19.79 2.58
C VAL A 467 45.11 20.21 3.95
N ASN A 468 44.74 21.40 4.41
CA ASN A 468 45.12 21.93 5.73
C ASN A 468 44.34 21.24 6.85
N LEU A 469 44.93 21.16 8.05
CA LEU A 469 44.31 20.51 9.22
C LEU A 469 42.95 21.12 9.59
N GLU A 470 42.85 22.44 9.62
CA GLU A 470 41.59 23.14 9.93
C GLU A 470 40.48 22.80 8.92
N ALA A 471 40.82 22.70 7.64
CA ALA A 471 39.85 22.36 6.60
C ALA A 471 39.36 20.91 6.75
N VAL A 472 40.26 19.96 7.04
CA VAL A 472 39.89 18.55 7.28
C VAL A 472 39.04 18.43 8.55
N GLN A 473 39.44 19.07 9.65
CA GLN A 473 38.71 19.05 10.91
C GLN A 473 37.32 19.66 10.80
N ASN A 474 37.20 20.82 10.14
CA ASN A 474 35.90 21.46 9.91
C ASN A 474 35.00 20.59 9.03
N LYS A 475 35.53 20.01 7.94
CA LYS A 475 34.74 19.10 7.09
C LYS A 475 34.30 17.84 7.82
N LEU A 476 35.19 17.20 8.59
CA LEU A 476 34.86 16.01 9.37
C LEU A 476 33.85 16.33 10.48
N ARG A 477 33.96 17.50 11.14
CA ARG A 477 32.96 17.95 12.10
C ARG A 477 31.60 18.13 11.45
N THR A 478 31.51 18.89 10.34
CA THR A 478 30.25 19.07 9.61
C THR A 478 29.69 17.73 9.11
N PHE A 479 30.55 16.81 8.68
CA PHE A 479 30.17 15.46 8.26
C PHE A 479 29.58 14.65 9.42
N LEU A 480 30.22 14.61 10.60
CA LEU A 480 29.77 13.87 11.78
C LEU A 480 28.55 14.51 12.47
N GLU A 481 28.37 15.82 12.29
CA GLU A 481 27.20 16.56 12.77
C GLU A 481 26.03 16.52 11.78
N LEU A 482 26.24 15.96 10.58
CA LEU A 482 25.22 15.91 9.54
C LEU A 482 24.01 15.12 10.00
N ARG A 483 22.86 15.80 10.00
CA ARG A 483 21.55 15.23 10.30
C ARG A 483 20.83 14.81 9.03
N THR A 484 20.01 13.79 9.15
CA THR A 484 19.07 13.39 8.13
C THR A 484 17.96 14.43 8.01
N ALA A 485 17.19 14.40 6.92
CA ALA A 485 16.14 15.40 6.66
C ALA A 485 15.03 15.42 7.76
N ASP A 486 14.84 14.31 8.45
CA ASP A 486 13.92 14.10 9.57
C ASP A 486 14.51 14.49 10.95
N GLY A 487 15.77 14.94 11.01
CA GLY A 487 16.39 15.50 12.21
C GLY A 487 17.42 14.65 12.98
N PRO A 488 17.39 13.30 13.02
CA PRO A 488 18.42 12.53 13.73
C PRO A 488 19.78 12.56 12.99
N ARG A 489 20.85 12.17 13.69
CA ARG A 489 22.17 11.95 13.08
C ARG A 489 22.16 10.65 12.26
N HIS A 490 23.10 10.52 11.33
CA HIS A 490 23.27 9.27 10.59
C HIS A 490 23.72 8.14 11.54
N ASP A 491 23.23 6.93 11.31
CA ASP A 491 23.57 5.75 12.10
C ASP A 491 24.97 5.23 11.79
N THR A 492 25.45 5.46 10.56
CA THR A 492 26.75 4.99 10.07
C THR A 492 27.46 6.07 9.27
N TYR A 493 28.73 6.31 9.61
CA TYR A 493 29.62 7.23 8.92
C TYR A 493 30.73 6.44 8.24
N LEU A 494 30.80 6.53 6.92
CA LEU A 494 31.84 5.89 6.12
C LEU A 494 32.85 6.95 5.68
N VAL A 495 34.06 6.88 6.22
CA VAL A 495 35.17 7.74 5.80
C VAL A 495 36.17 6.92 5.00
N TYR A 496 36.41 7.33 3.77
CA TYR A 496 37.45 6.75 2.92
C TYR A 496 38.60 7.76 2.78
N TYR A 497 39.79 7.39 3.26
CA TYR A 497 41.01 8.17 3.07
C TYR A 497 41.97 7.39 2.18
N SER A 498 42.50 8.07 1.16
CA SER A 498 43.61 7.56 0.37
C SER A 498 44.66 8.66 0.25
N GLY A 499 45.80 8.46 0.89
CA GLY A 499 46.87 9.44 0.97
C GLY A 499 48.04 8.92 1.81
N HIS A 500 49.07 9.76 1.96
CA HIS A 500 50.24 9.38 2.76
C HIS A 500 49.87 9.34 4.25
N ALA A 501 50.41 8.37 4.97
CA ALA A 501 50.26 8.25 6.41
C ALA A 501 51.63 8.02 7.05
N HIS A 502 51.89 8.64 8.21
CA HIS A 502 53.17 8.47 8.90
C HIS A 502 53.32 7.04 9.43
N LYS A 503 54.43 6.38 9.06
CA LYS A 503 54.69 4.96 9.38
C LYS A 503 54.61 4.63 10.88
N ASN A 504 54.97 5.56 11.76
CA ASN A 504 55.05 5.31 13.20
C ASN A 504 53.74 5.61 13.94
N SER A 505 52.93 6.55 13.44
CA SER A 505 51.75 7.06 14.15
C SER A 505 50.42 6.74 13.48
N GLY A 506 50.44 6.31 12.20
CA GLY A 506 49.25 6.12 11.38
C GLY A 506 48.49 7.41 11.06
N ALA A 507 49.02 8.57 11.46
CA ALA A 507 48.40 9.87 11.21
C ALA A 507 48.38 10.21 9.73
N TRP A 508 47.30 10.82 9.27
CA TRP A 508 47.20 11.32 7.91
C TRP A 508 48.15 12.49 7.73
N ALA A 509 49.00 12.44 6.71
CA ALA A 509 49.89 13.54 6.37
C ALA A 509 49.09 14.61 5.63
N LEU A 510 49.12 15.83 6.14
CA LEU A 510 48.41 16.99 5.60
C LEU A 510 49.40 18.00 5.01
N ALA A 511 48.87 19.07 4.42
CA ALA A 511 49.71 20.16 3.93
C ALA A 511 50.52 20.78 5.08
N GLU A 512 51.67 21.40 4.73
CA GLU A 512 52.52 22.15 5.67
C GLU A 512 53.10 21.30 6.82
N GLY A 513 53.20 19.98 6.65
CA GLY A 513 53.75 19.08 7.68
C GLY A 513 52.81 18.85 8.87
N GLN A 514 51.55 19.28 8.77
CA GLN A 514 50.53 18.99 9.76
C GLN A 514 50.11 17.52 9.69
N THR A 515 49.66 16.98 10.81
CA THR A 515 49.20 15.59 10.90
C THR A 515 47.83 15.52 11.53
N PHE A 516 46.99 14.60 11.03
CA PHE A 516 45.65 14.38 11.58
C PHE A 516 45.52 12.97 12.15
N HIS A 517 45.06 12.91 13.41
CA HIS A 517 44.80 11.68 14.13
C HIS A 517 43.28 11.48 14.28
N LEU A 518 42.73 10.49 13.58
CA LEU A 518 41.31 10.17 13.63
C LEU A 518 40.84 9.74 15.04
N ALA A 519 41.72 9.15 15.85
CA ALA A 519 41.40 8.66 17.20
C ALA A 519 41.14 9.77 18.24
N GLN A 520 41.36 11.04 17.89
CA GLN A 520 41.13 12.19 18.78
C GLN A 520 39.72 12.80 18.62
N TYR A 521 38.87 12.24 17.76
CA TYR A 521 37.56 12.78 17.40
C TYR A 521 36.40 11.83 17.68
#